data_AF-A0A1M7MTW4-F1
#
_entry.id   AF-A0A1M7MTW4-F1
#
_cell.length_a   1.000
_cell.length_b   1.000
_cell.length_c   1.000
_cell.angle_alpha   90.00
_cell.angle_beta   90.00
_cell.angle_gamma   90.00
#
_symmetry.space_group_name_H-M   'P 1'
#
loop_
_entity.id
_entity.type
_entity.pdbx_description
1 polymer ?
#
loop_
_entity_poly.entity_id
_entity_poly.type
_entity_poly.pdbx_seq_one_letter_code
_entity_poly.pdbx_strand_id
1 'polypeptide(L)'
;MKTNIFTTILALFISLGAFGQSISTGGGNTYNTLFMTPGTPSFVKKNKENLKEFKKISHKMYLSNNYLTSKIDKMEGTVPMKYNIYKDEMEFSKNGQILFLSKQEGRKVFFTDLNKTYTILNYNGKLRYFVVHNDGKNKLLSREIIKYIEAKPAQSSYVSSKPANFKRKDDVFYLISNNSIVEISTKKKNFYPLFGSNSSKIKKFVKSNKLNIKKTEDLKKIVMYSNTI
;
A
#
# COMPACT_ATOMS: atom_id res chain seq x y z
N MET A 1 -43.68 -56.59 21.85
CA MET A 1 -42.88 -55.95 22.92
C MET A 1 -41.82 -55.10 22.26
N LYS A 2 -41.72 -53.82 22.65
CA LYS A 2 -40.86 -52.79 22.04
C LYS A 2 -39.38 -53.02 22.39
N THR A 3 -38.49 -52.84 21.43
CA THR A 3 -37.13 -52.35 21.72
C THR A 3 -36.64 -51.48 20.56
N ASN A 4 -36.63 -50.16 20.78
CA ASN A 4 -36.04 -49.17 19.89
C ASN A 4 -34.55 -49.05 20.21
N ILE A 5 -33.68 -49.24 19.23
CA ILE A 5 -32.25 -48.93 19.34
C ILE A 5 -32.03 -47.57 18.70
N PHE A 6 -31.78 -46.56 19.53
CA PHE A 6 -31.32 -45.23 19.14
C PHE A 6 -29.81 -45.30 18.88
N THR A 7 -29.39 -45.16 17.63
CA THR A 7 -27.97 -44.98 17.27
C THR A 7 -27.65 -43.49 17.19
N THR A 8 -27.07 -42.96 18.26
CA THR A 8 -26.53 -41.61 18.34
C THR A 8 -25.19 -41.56 17.58
N ILE A 9 -25.15 -40.94 16.40
CA ILE A 9 -23.90 -40.65 15.69
C ILE A 9 -23.32 -39.35 16.27
N LEU A 10 -22.30 -39.50 17.11
CA LEU A 10 -21.46 -38.41 17.59
C LEU A 10 -20.47 -38.04 16.47
N ALA A 11 -20.76 -36.99 15.71
CA ALA A 11 -19.83 -36.44 14.73
C ALA A 11 -18.77 -35.59 15.44
N LEU A 12 -17.57 -36.15 15.62
CA LEU A 12 -16.37 -35.41 15.99
C LEU A 12 -15.99 -34.45 14.84
N PHE A 13 -16.27 -33.17 14.99
CA PHE A 13 -15.66 -32.13 14.16
C PHE A 13 -14.22 -31.91 14.63
N ILE A 14 -13.26 -32.58 14.00
CA ILE A 14 -11.85 -32.24 14.12
C ILE A 14 -11.64 -30.90 13.39
N SER A 15 -11.44 -29.84 14.16
CA SER A 15 -10.95 -28.57 13.64
C SER A 15 -9.49 -28.73 13.23
N LEU A 16 -9.24 -29.03 11.94
CA LEU A 16 -7.89 -28.85 11.40
C LEU A 16 -7.57 -27.35 11.38
N GLY A 17 -6.73 -26.92 12.34
CA GLY A 17 -6.04 -25.66 12.27
C GLY A 17 -5.27 -25.57 10.96
N ALA A 18 -5.50 -24.48 10.22
CA ALA A 18 -4.79 -24.19 8.99
C ALA A 18 -3.31 -23.89 9.30
N PHE A 19 -2.47 -24.93 9.20
CA PHE A 19 -1.04 -24.74 9.02
C PHE A 19 -0.81 -24.25 7.59
N GLY A 20 -0.19 -23.08 7.43
CA GLY A 20 0.29 -22.61 6.14
C GLY A 20 1.37 -23.56 5.64
N GLN A 21 1.05 -24.36 4.63
CA GLN A 21 2.03 -25.20 3.95
C GLN A 21 2.87 -24.36 3.00
N SER A 22 4.19 -24.45 3.15
CA SER A 22 5.15 -23.93 2.17
C SER A 22 5.32 -24.96 1.06
N ILE A 23 5.17 -24.53 -0.19
CA ILE A 23 5.39 -25.39 -1.37
C ILE A 23 6.83 -25.18 -1.84
N SER A 24 7.65 -26.24 -1.79
CA SER A 24 8.98 -26.27 -2.39
C SER A 24 8.85 -26.36 -3.92
N THR A 25 9.14 -25.27 -4.62
CA THR A 25 9.41 -25.30 -6.07
C THR A 25 10.83 -24.79 -6.29
N GLY A 26 11.60 -25.53 -7.09
CA GLY A 26 13.06 -25.49 -7.20
C GLY A 26 13.65 -24.17 -7.74
N GLY A 27 13.59 -23.13 -6.92
CA GLY A 27 14.40 -21.91 -7.00
C GLY A 27 14.76 -21.54 -5.57
N GLY A 28 16.03 -21.19 -5.33
CA GLY A 28 16.64 -21.07 -4.00
C GLY A 28 15.75 -20.42 -2.93
N ASN A 29 15.96 -20.86 -1.67
CA ASN A 29 15.20 -20.56 -0.45
C ASN A 29 14.67 -19.11 -0.28
N THR A 30 15.25 -18.14 -0.97
CA THR A 30 14.82 -16.74 -1.04
C THR A 30 13.43 -16.54 -1.66
N TYR A 31 13.06 -17.20 -2.77
CA TYR A 31 11.76 -16.91 -3.44
C TYR A 31 10.54 -17.20 -2.56
N ASN A 32 10.57 -18.31 -1.82
CA ASN A 32 9.47 -18.74 -0.96
C ASN A 32 9.28 -17.85 0.28
N THR A 33 10.30 -17.11 0.71
CA THR A 33 10.19 -16.16 1.84
C THR A 33 9.72 -14.77 1.40
N LEU A 34 9.88 -14.45 0.12
CA LEU A 34 9.60 -13.13 -0.42
C LEU A 34 8.13 -12.97 -0.86
N PHE A 35 7.43 -14.07 -1.14
CA PHE A 35 6.09 -14.05 -1.73
C PHE A 35 5.08 -14.94 -1.00
N MET A 36 3.82 -14.49 -0.94
CA MET A 36 2.72 -15.20 -0.26
C MET A 36 1.59 -15.49 -1.25
N THR A 37 0.89 -16.61 -1.05
CA THR A 37 -0.36 -16.92 -1.76
C THR A 37 -1.54 -16.13 -1.16
N PRO A 38 -2.59 -15.85 -1.94
CA PRO A 38 -3.77 -15.17 -1.43
C PRO A 38 -4.42 -15.96 -0.29
N GLY A 39 -4.76 -15.30 0.82
CA GLY A 39 -5.84 -15.78 1.69
C GLY A 39 -7.17 -15.66 0.96
N THR A 40 -8.13 -16.56 1.20
CA THR A 40 -9.48 -16.46 0.61
C THR A 40 -10.10 -15.09 0.92
N PRO A 41 -10.43 -14.26 -0.09
CA PRO A 41 -10.94 -12.91 0.18
C PRO A 41 -12.35 -12.97 0.77
N SER A 42 -12.54 -12.41 1.98
CA SER A 42 -13.86 -12.34 2.66
C SER A 42 -14.95 -11.65 1.82
N PHE A 43 -14.58 -10.80 0.86
CA PHE A 43 -15.49 -10.07 -0.03
C PHE A 43 -16.21 -10.97 -1.06
N VAL A 44 -15.65 -12.13 -1.42
CA VAL A 44 -16.26 -13.03 -2.42
C VAL A 44 -17.51 -13.73 -1.86
N LYS A 45 -17.66 -13.79 -0.53
CA LYS A 45 -18.75 -14.52 0.13
C LYS A 45 -20.12 -13.81 0.09
N LYS A 46 -20.22 -12.53 -0.33
CA LYS A 46 -21.41 -11.69 -0.03
C LYS A 46 -22.12 -10.97 -1.20
N ASN A 47 -22.08 -11.46 -2.45
CA ASN A 47 -23.11 -11.26 -3.52
C ASN A 47 -22.50 -11.30 -4.93
N LYS A 48 -23.00 -12.19 -5.79
CA LYS A 48 -22.59 -12.32 -7.21
C LYS A 48 -22.91 -11.09 -8.07
N GLU A 49 -23.95 -10.30 -7.74
CA GLU A 49 -24.31 -9.09 -8.49
C GLU A 49 -23.30 -7.94 -8.27
N ASN A 50 -22.74 -7.82 -7.06
CA ASN A 50 -21.70 -6.84 -6.74
C ASN A 50 -20.37 -7.12 -7.47
N LEU A 51 -20.15 -8.34 -7.96
CA LEU A 51 -18.88 -8.71 -8.60
C LEU A 51 -18.71 -8.11 -10.00
N LYS A 52 -19.78 -8.00 -10.80
CA LYS A 52 -19.70 -7.42 -12.15
C LYS A 52 -19.39 -5.92 -12.08
N GLU A 53 -20.11 -5.17 -11.25
CA GLU A 53 -19.88 -3.74 -11.04
C GLU A 53 -18.51 -3.47 -10.40
N PHE A 54 -18.10 -4.29 -9.42
CA PHE A 54 -16.76 -4.19 -8.86
C PHE A 54 -15.67 -4.42 -9.91
N LYS A 55 -15.80 -5.43 -10.77
CA LYS A 55 -14.83 -5.70 -11.84
C LYS A 55 -14.65 -4.50 -12.78
N LYS A 56 -15.74 -3.80 -13.15
CA LYS A 56 -15.69 -2.60 -13.99
C LYS A 56 -14.80 -1.49 -13.41
N ILE A 57 -14.78 -1.33 -12.10
CA ILE A 57 -14.00 -0.27 -11.42
C ILE A 57 -12.69 -0.77 -10.81
N SER A 58 -12.46 -2.09 -10.75
CA SER A 58 -11.34 -2.69 -10.03
C SER A 58 -9.97 -2.21 -10.53
N HIS A 59 -9.82 -1.95 -11.83
CA HIS A 59 -8.58 -1.42 -12.41
C HIS A 59 -8.11 -0.10 -11.74
N LYS A 60 -9.05 0.71 -11.24
CA LYS A 60 -8.78 1.99 -10.56
C LYS A 60 -8.18 1.83 -9.17
N MET A 61 -8.06 0.62 -8.63
CA MET A 61 -7.40 0.36 -7.35
C MET A 61 -5.87 0.27 -7.47
N TYR A 62 -5.36 0.17 -8.70
CA TYR A 62 -3.95 -0.04 -8.99
C TYR A 62 -3.23 1.26 -9.37
N LEU A 63 -1.92 1.27 -9.15
CA LEU A 63 -1.00 2.29 -9.65
C LEU A 63 -1.00 2.36 -11.19
N SER A 64 -1.08 1.19 -11.84
CA SER A 64 -1.11 1.05 -13.30
C SER A 64 -2.04 -0.10 -13.68
N ASN A 65 -2.66 0.03 -14.86
CA ASN A 65 -3.47 -1.04 -15.45
C ASN A 65 -2.61 -2.22 -15.91
N ASN A 66 -1.33 -1.98 -16.22
CA ASN A 66 -0.38 -2.98 -16.69
C ASN A 66 0.57 -3.41 -15.56
N TYR A 67 1.12 -4.61 -15.69
CA TYR A 67 2.29 -4.99 -14.89
C TYR A 67 3.46 -4.11 -15.32
N LEU A 68 4.20 -3.62 -14.33
CA LEU A 68 5.37 -2.79 -14.52
C LEU A 68 6.61 -3.56 -14.10
N THR A 69 7.69 -3.41 -14.85
CA THR A 69 8.97 -4.03 -14.55
C THR A 69 9.51 -3.45 -13.25
N SER A 70 9.89 -4.32 -12.32
CA SER A 70 10.46 -3.93 -11.04
C SER A 70 11.70 -4.73 -10.68
N LYS A 71 12.54 -4.13 -9.83
CA LYS A 71 13.64 -4.79 -9.14
C LYS A 71 13.35 -4.76 -7.64
N ILE A 72 13.51 -5.89 -6.98
CA ILE A 72 13.36 -6.01 -5.53
C ILE A 72 14.76 -6.11 -4.94
N ASP A 73 15.03 -5.39 -3.84
CA ASP A 73 16.34 -5.48 -3.20
C ASP A 73 16.65 -6.91 -2.77
N LYS A 74 17.93 -7.31 -2.91
CA LYS A 74 18.42 -8.66 -2.57
C LYS A 74 17.76 -9.79 -3.39
N MET A 75 17.14 -9.46 -4.52
CA MET A 75 16.64 -10.41 -5.51
C MET A 75 17.29 -10.11 -6.86
N GLU A 76 17.84 -11.14 -7.48
CA GLU A 76 18.39 -11.06 -8.83
C GLU A 76 17.28 -11.01 -9.89
N GLY A 77 17.52 -10.26 -10.97
CA GLY A 77 16.60 -10.10 -12.08
C GLY A 77 15.47 -9.09 -11.85
N THR A 78 14.46 -9.16 -12.71
CA THR A 78 13.29 -8.28 -12.68
C THR A 78 12.00 -9.07 -12.52
N VAL A 79 11.02 -8.48 -11.83
CA VAL A 79 9.70 -9.07 -11.65
C VAL A 79 8.64 -8.10 -12.20
N PRO A 80 7.75 -8.54 -13.10
CA PRO A 80 6.62 -7.71 -13.52
C PRO A 80 5.59 -7.65 -12.40
N MET A 81 5.37 -6.48 -11.81
CA MET A 81 4.48 -6.30 -10.65
C MET A 81 3.39 -5.26 -10.89
N LYS A 82 2.24 -5.43 -10.24
CA LYS A 82 1.21 -4.40 -10.09
C LYS A 82 1.13 -3.99 -8.64
N TYR A 83 0.98 -2.69 -8.40
CA TYR A 83 0.77 -2.18 -7.06
C TYR A 83 -0.70 -1.83 -6.84
N ASN A 84 -1.37 -2.59 -5.97
CA ASN A 84 -2.71 -2.32 -5.49
C ASN A 84 -2.65 -1.27 -4.38
N ILE A 85 -2.84 0.01 -4.72
CA ILE A 85 -2.73 1.12 -3.77
C ILE A 85 -3.84 1.05 -2.72
N TYR A 86 -5.04 0.60 -3.08
CA TYR A 86 -6.15 0.49 -2.13
C TYR A 86 -5.88 -0.54 -1.03
N LYS A 87 -5.36 -1.71 -1.39
CA LYS A 87 -4.99 -2.76 -0.43
C LYS A 87 -3.59 -2.60 0.15
N ASP A 88 -2.78 -1.70 -0.43
CA ASP A 88 -1.37 -1.52 -0.10
C ASP A 88 -0.59 -2.83 -0.31
N GLU A 89 -0.79 -3.49 -1.45
CA GLU A 89 -0.22 -4.81 -1.79
C GLU A 89 0.43 -4.78 -3.18
N MET A 90 1.62 -5.34 -3.34
CA MET A 90 2.24 -5.53 -4.65
C MET A 90 2.08 -6.99 -5.08
N GLU A 91 1.57 -7.23 -6.28
CA GLU A 91 1.21 -8.54 -6.81
C GLU A 91 1.90 -8.82 -8.14
N PHE A 92 2.17 -10.09 -8.43
CA PHE A 92 2.70 -10.57 -9.71
C PHE A 92 2.07 -11.92 -10.06
N SER A 93 2.01 -12.22 -11.35
CA SER A 93 1.52 -13.51 -11.85
C SER A 93 2.68 -14.45 -12.11
N LYS A 94 2.62 -15.68 -11.56
CA LYS A 94 3.56 -16.77 -11.85
C LYS A 94 2.78 -18.06 -12.05
N ASN A 95 2.96 -18.71 -13.20
CA ASN A 95 2.27 -19.97 -13.55
C ASN A 95 0.74 -19.90 -13.39
N GLY A 96 0.14 -18.76 -13.78
CA GLY A 96 -1.30 -18.54 -13.66
C GLY A 96 -1.80 -18.23 -12.24
N GLN A 97 -0.91 -18.18 -11.25
CA GLN A 97 -1.24 -17.83 -9.87
C GLN A 97 -0.80 -16.40 -9.55
N ILE A 98 -1.64 -15.67 -8.84
CA ILE A 98 -1.30 -14.34 -8.31
C ILE A 98 -0.60 -14.54 -6.96
N LEU A 99 0.61 -14.00 -6.85
CA LEU A 99 1.43 -14.00 -5.65
C LEU A 99 1.65 -12.56 -5.18
N PHE A 100 1.78 -12.38 -3.87
CA PHE A 100 1.98 -11.06 -3.25
C PHE A 100 3.37 -10.93 -2.65
N LEU A 101 3.98 -9.76 -2.79
CA LEU A 101 5.23 -9.44 -2.10
C LEU A 101 4.98 -9.35 -0.59
N SER A 102 5.64 -10.23 0.15
CA SER A 102 5.67 -10.20 1.61
C SER A 102 6.28 -8.88 2.08
N LYS A 103 5.59 -8.18 3.00
CA LYS A 103 6.12 -6.93 3.54
C LYS A 103 7.18 -7.23 4.59
N GLN A 104 8.38 -6.69 4.39
CA GLN A 104 9.47 -6.71 5.36
C GLN A 104 10.02 -5.30 5.53
N GLU A 105 10.20 -4.86 6.77
CA GLU A 105 10.76 -3.54 7.08
C GLU A 105 12.08 -3.31 6.33
N GLY A 106 12.22 -2.15 5.69
CA GLY A 106 13.41 -1.76 4.94
C GLY A 106 13.52 -2.32 3.52
N ARG A 107 12.63 -3.24 3.10
CA ARG A 107 12.59 -3.75 1.72
C ARG A 107 12.37 -2.61 0.73
N LYS A 108 13.09 -2.65 -0.39
CA LYS A 108 12.97 -1.68 -1.49
C LYS A 108 12.48 -2.34 -2.77
N VAL A 109 11.57 -1.65 -3.46
CA VAL A 109 11.07 -2.06 -4.77
C VAL A 109 11.24 -0.89 -5.73
N PHE A 110 12.05 -1.07 -6.77
CA PHE A 110 12.27 -0.07 -7.79
C PHE A 110 11.49 -0.43 -9.05
N PHE A 111 10.48 0.37 -9.41
CA PHE A 111 9.79 0.26 -10.69
C PHE A 111 10.57 1.03 -11.76
N THR A 112 11.23 0.31 -12.65
CA THR A 112 12.08 0.89 -13.70
C THR A 112 11.27 1.75 -14.66
N ASP A 113 10.07 1.28 -15.02
CA ASP A 113 9.19 1.94 -15.99
C ASP A 113 8.70 3.32 -15.52
N LEU A 114 8.71 3.56 -14.20
CA LEU A 114 8.27 4.81 -13.60
C LEU A 114 9.43 5.63 -13.02
N ASN A 115 10.65 5.09 -13.04
CA ASN A 115 11.78 5.60 -12.25
C ASN A 115 11.37 5.91 -10.80
N LYS A 116 10.67 4.97 -10.15
CA LYS A 116 10.06 5.18 -8.82
C LYS A 116 10.47 4.08 -7.86
N THR A 117 11.04 4.48 -6.72
CA THR A 117 11.41 3.58 -5.63
C THR A 117 10.39 3.62 -4.51
N TYR A 118 9.95 2.44 -4.09
CA TYR A 118 9.20 2.24 -2.86
C TYR A 118 10.11 1.63 -1.80
N THR A 119 9.88 2.01 -0.55
CA THR A 119 10.45 1.36 0.64
C THR A 119 9.31 0.92 1.56
N ILE A 120 9.47 -0.21 2.23
CA ILE A 120 8.53 -0.69 3.23
C ILE A 120 8.97 -0.19 4.60
N LEU A 121 8.07 0.50 5.31
CA LEU A 121 8.35 1.01 6.65
C LEU A 121 7.16 0.80 7.60
N ASN A 122 7.45 0.70 8.88
CA ASN A 122 6.47 0.61 9.94
C ASN A 122 5.95 2.00 10.25
N TYR A 123 4.63 2.18 10.11
CA TYR A 123 3.94 3.39 10.52
C TYR A 123 2.71 3.00 11.34
N ASN A 124 2.73 3.38 12.62
CA ASN A 124 1.67 3.08 13.59
C ASN A 124 1.36 1.58 13.69
N GLY A 125 2.39 0.75 13.80
CA GLY A 125 2.28 -0.70 13.98
C GLY A 125 1.93 -1.47 12.72
N LYS A 126 1.99 -0.84 11.53
CA LYS A 126 1.67 -1.47 10.24
C LYS A 126 2.75 -1.19 9.22
N LEU A 127 3.21 -2.24 8.54
CA LEU A 127 4.11 -2.12 7.39
C LEU A 127 3.36 -1.53 6.19
N ARG A 128 3.89 -0.45 5.61
CA ARG A 128 3.31 0.30 4.49
C ARG A 128 4.34 0.54 3.41
N TYR A 129 3.89 0.63 2.15
CA TYR A 129 4.74 1.09 1.06
C TYR A 129 4.81 2.63 1.03
N PHE A 130 6.01 3.17 0.94
CA PHE A 130 6.29 4.60 0.80
C PHE A 130 7.11 4.87 -0.45
N VAL A 131 6.72 5.84 -1.26
CA VAL A 131 7.55 6.38 -2.34
C VAL A 131 8.69 7.18 -1.73
N VAL A 132 9.92 6.92 -2.17
CA VAL A 132 11.11 7.67 -1.75
C VAL A 132 11.36 8.82 -2.72
N HIS A 133 11.35 10.06 -2.22
CA HIS A 133 11.60 11.26 -3.04
C HIS A 133 13.03 11.79 -2.91
N ASN A 134 13.69 11.55 -1.79
CA ASN A 134 15.11 11.82 -1.59
C ASN A 134 15.68 10.91 -0.50
N ASP A 135 17.01 10.81 -0.46
CA ASP A 135 17.74 10.19 0.63
C ASP A 135 18.57 11.25 1.40
N GLY A 136 19.18 10.83 2.51
CA GLY A 136 19.99 11.68 3.40
C GLY A 136 19.56 11.59 4.86
N LYS A 137 20.08 12.50 5.70
CA LYS A 137 19.73 12.58 7.13
C LYS A 137 18.22 12.78 7.34
N ASN A 138 17.63 13.68 6.56
CA ASN A 138 16.18 13.83 6.45
C ASN A 138 15.70 13.25 5.12
N LYS A 139 14.68 12.40 5.17
CA LYS A 139 14.10 11.75 3.98
C LYS A 139 12.66 12.20 3.77
N LEU A 140 12.35 12.61 2.55
CA LEU A 140 10.98 12.88 2.11
C LEU A 140 10.40 11.60 1.50
N LEU A 141 9.27 11.19 2.07
CA LEU A 141 8.50 10.05 1.60
C LEU A 141 7.08 10.49 1.24
N SER A 142 6.39 9.71 0.42
CA SER A 142 4.94 9.84 0.28
C SER A 142 4.22 8.51 0.24
N ARG A 143 2.95 8.53 0.61
CA ARG A 143 2.02 7.42 0.38
C ARG A 143 1.00 7.84 -0.65
N GLU A 144 0.81 6.97 -1.63
CA GLU A 144 -0.25 7.05 -2.61
C GLU A 144 -1.54 6.52 -1.98
N ILE A 145 -2.67 7.21 -2.20
CA ILE A 145 -3.92 6.92 -1.51
C ILE A 145 -5.06 6.78 -2.51
N ILE A 146 -5.73 5.63 -2.47
CA ILE A 146 -6.98 5.37 -3.17
C ILE A 146 -8.05 5.04 -2.13
N LYS A 147 -9.23 5.66 -2.26
CA LYS A 147 -10.39 5.37 -1.40
C LYS A 147 -11.51 4.75 -2.21
N TYR A 148 -12.16 3.75 -1.63
CA TYR A 148 -13.44 3.26 -2.12
C TYR A 148 -14.55 4.24 -1.70
N ILE A 149 -15.42 4.59 -2.64
CA ILE A 149 -16.60 5.41 -2.44
C ILE A 149 -17.78 4.47 -2.65
N GLU A 150 -18.60 4.30 -1.62
CA GLU A 150 -19.79 3.46 -1.69
C GLU A 150 -20.85 4.06 -2.62
N ALA A 151 -21.67 3.18 -3.18
CA ALA A 151 -22.80 3.60 -3.99
C ALA A 151 -23.80 4.39 -3.14
N LYS A 152 -24.40 5.42 -3.72
CA LYS A 152 -25.49 6.18 -3.10
C LYS A 152 -26.75 6.03 -3.95
N PRO A 153 -27.88 5.60 -3.38
CA PRO A 153 -29.13 5.52 -4.13
C PRO A 153 -29.59 6.91 -4.56
N ALA A 154 -30.46 6.94 -5.57
CA ALA A 154 -31.17 8.15 -5.95
C ALA A 154 -31.97 8.66 -4.74
N GLN A 155 -31.87 9.95 -4.43
CA GLN A 155 -32.62 10.56 -3.32
C GLN A 155 -34.00 11.06 -3.77
N SER A 156 -34.18 11.29 -5.07
CA SER A 156 -35.46 11.68 -5.69
C SER A 156 -35.42 11.39 -7.20
N SER A 157 -36.53 11.58 -7.89
CA SER A 157 -36.61 11.49 -9.36
C SER A 157 -35.68 12.48 -10.10
N TYR A 158 -35.23 13.55 -9.43
CA TYR A 158 -34.31 14.55 -9.99
C TYR A 158 -32.84 14.29 -9.63
N VAL A 159 -32.55 13.46 -8.63
CA VAL A 159 -31.19 13.18 -8.16
C VAL A 159 -30.82 11.74 -8.49
N SER A 160 -30.02 11.55 -9.54
CA SER A 160 -29.57 10.23 -9.97
C SER A 160 -28.71 9.53 -8.92
N SER A 161 -28.76 8.20 -8.95
CA SER A 161 -27.90 7.35 -8.12
C SER A 161 -26.43 7.56 -8.50
N LYS A 162 -25.54 7.42 -7.52
CA LYS A 162 -24.09 7.46 -7.73
C LYS A 162 -23.54 6.05 -7.54
N PRO A 163 -22.97 5.41 -8.57
CA PRO A 163 -22.39 4.08 -8.41
C PRO A 163 -21.16 4.12 -7.51
N ALA A 164 -20.81 2.97 -6.95
CA ALA A 164 -19.58 2.82 -6.20
C ALA A 164 -18.35 3.03 -7.11
N ASN A 165 -17.25 3.53 -6.54
CA ASN A 165 -16.05 3.82 -7.32
C ASN A 165 -14.79 3.84 -6.46
N PHE A 166 -13.62 3.64 -7.08
CA PHE A 166 -12.34 3.97 -6.48
C PHE A 166 -11.88 5.35 -6.95
N LYS A 167 -11.41 6.18 -6.01
CA LYS A 167 -10.95 7.54 -6.29
C LYS A 167 -9.55 7.78 -5.74
N ARG A 168 -8.65 8.23 -6.61
CA ARG A 168 -7.33 8.74 -6.23
C ARG A 168 -7.48 10.00 -5.37
N LYS A 169 -6.75 10.04 -4.26
CA LYS A 169 -6.61 11.22 -3.39
C LYS A 169 -5.22 11.81 -3.54
N ASP A 170 -5.01 13.01 -3.00
CA ASP A 170 -3.68 13.59 -2.89
C ASP A 170 -2.77 12.68 -2.09
N ASP A 171 -1.48 12.70 -2.43
CA ASP A 171 -0.46 11.98 -1.69
C ASP A 171 -0.30 12.56 -0.30
N VAL A 172 -0.06 11.66 0.65
CA VAL A 172 0.28 12.04 2.02
C VAL A 172 1.79 11.99 2.15
N PHE A 173 2.39 13.12 2.49
CA PHE A 173 3.84 13.25 2.62
C PHE A 173 4.30 12.99 4.04
N TYR A 174 5.51 12.43 4.17
CA TYR A 174 6.12 12.11 5.45
C TYR A 174 7.58 12.57 5.44
N LEU A 175 8.05 12.99 6.62
CA LEU A 175 9.45 13.27 6.89
C LEU A 175 10.00 12.19 7.80
N ILE A 176 11.11 11.57 7.41
CA ILE A 176 11.97 10.86 8.37
C ILE A 176 13.03 11.83 8.84
N SER A 177 13.11 12.03 10.15
CA SER A 177 14.19 12.75 10.82
C SER A 177 14.43 12.10 12.18
N ASN A 178 15.70 11.95 12.57
CA ASN A 178 16.10 11.29 13.84
C ASN A 178 15.37 9.95 14.07
N ASN A 179 15.37 9.09 13.04
CA ASN A 179 14.76 7.75 13.03
C ASN A 179 13.24 7.73 13.30
N SER A 180 12.56 8.88 13.26
CA SER A 180 11.12 8.98 13.44
C SER A 180 10.46 9.38 12.12
N ILE A 181 9.40 8.67 11.73
CA ILE A 181 8.56 9.01 10.59
C ILE A 181 7.37 9.85 11.05
N VAL A 182 7.22 11.03 10.48
CA VAL A 182 6.15 11.98 10.84
C VAL A 182 5.42 12.45 9.59
N GLU A 183 4.09 12.49 9.65
CA GLU A 183 3.27 13.04 8.58
C GLU A 183 3.47 14.55 8.43
N ILE A 184 3.70 15.01 7.21
CA ILE A 184 3.90 16.41 6.88
C ILE A 184 2.54 17.11 6.86
N SER A 185 2.36 18.06 7.78
CA SER A 185 1.17 18.90 7.81
C SER A 185 1.19 19.94 6.69
N THR A 186 0.04 20.13 6.06
CA THR A 186 -0.19 21.24 5.10
C THR A 186 -0.29 22.62 5.76
N LYS A 187 -0.27 22.67 7.11
CA LYS A 187 -0.32 23.90 7.89
C LYS A 187 1.09 24.33 8.29
N LYS A 188 1.50 25.54 7.89
CA LYS A 188 2.82 26.12 8.17
C LYS A 188 3.23 26.05 9.65
N LYS A 189 2.28 26.25 10.57
CA LYS A 189 2.53 26.19 12.02
C LYS A 189 3.02 24.83 12.53
N ASN A 190 2.64 23.75 11.85
CA ASN A 190 3.02 22.38 12.19
C ASN A 190 4.17 21.87 11.31
N PHE A 191 4.38 22.49 10.14
CA PHE A 191 5.43 22.10 9.20
C PHE A 191 6.83 22.49 9.68
N TYR A 192 7.08 23.75 10.01
CA TYR A 192 8.43 24.21 10.37
C TYR A 192 9.00 23.54 11.64
N PRO A 193 8.20 23.27 12.70
CA PRO A 193 8.69 22.55 13.87
C PRO A 193 9.25 21.16 13.58
N LEU A 194 8.88 20.51 12.46
CA LEU A 194 9.43 19.20 12.06
C LEU A 194 10.96 19.23 11.87
N PHE A 195 11.54 20.41 11.66
CA PHE A 195 12.97 20.61 11.46
C PHE A 195 13.71 21.05 12.74
N GLY A 196 13.06 21.02 13.91
CA GLY A 196 13.68 21.28 15.21
C GLY A 196 14.40 22.64 15.27
N SER A 197 15.67 22.64 15.69
CA SER A 197 16.53 23.83 15.79
C SER A 197 16.71 24.56 14.45
N ASN A 198 16.57 23.86 13.32
CA ASN A 198 16.70 24.44 11.98
C ASN A 198 15.39 25.06 11.45
N SER A 199 14.28 25.02 12.22
CA SER A 199 12.95 25.56 11.85
C SER A 199 13.00 27.00 11.30
N SER A 200 13.76 27.89 11.95
CA SER A 200 13.89 29.29 11.51
C SER A 200 14.61 29.42 10.16
N LYS A 201 15.70 28.67 9.96
CA LYS A 201 16.45 28.64 8.68
C LYS A 201 15.59 28.11 7.55
N ILE A 202 14.84 27.04 7.78
CA ILE A 202 13.90 26.48 6.80
C ILE A 202 12.81 27.49 6.44
N LYS A 203 12.21 28.15 7.43
CA LYS A 203 11.19 29.19 7.20
C LYS A 203 11.73 30.34 6.35
N LYS A 204 12.97 30.78 6.59
CA LYS A 204 13.64 31.81 5.78
C LYS A 204 13.83 31.33 4.34
N PHE A 205 14.37 30.12 4.14
CA PHE A 205 14.59 29.53 2.83
C PHE A 205 13.29 29.36 2.02
N VAL A 206 12.23 28.87 2.65
CA VAL A 206 10.91 28.73 2.02
C VAL A 206 10.38 30.07 1.54
N LYS A 207 10.52 31.13 2.36
CA LYS A 207 10.06 32.47 2.00
C LYS A 207 10.89 33.10 0.88
N SER A 208 12.22 33.09 0.99
CA SER A 208 13.11 33.72 0.00
C SER A 208 12.96 33.09 -1.39
N ASN A 209 12.74 31.79 -1.44
CA ASN A 209 12.57 31.03 -2.68
C ASN A 209 11.11 30.87 -3.11
N LYS A 210 10.15 31.52 -2.41
CA LYS A 210 8.70 31.47 -2.69
C LYS A 210 8.14 30.03 -2.82
N LEU A 211 8.66 29.11 -2.02
CA LEU A 211 8.30 27.69 -2.06
C LEU A 211 6.95 27.42 -1.38
N ASN A 212 6.20 26.45 -1.91
CA ASN A 212 4.93 26.02 -1.36
C ASN A 212 5.03 24.62 -0.71
N ILE A 213 4.83 24.57 0.61
CA ILE A 213 4.90 23.32 1.40
C ILE A 213 3.84 22.26 1.03
N LYS A 214 2.90 22.58 0.12
CA LYS A 214 1.90 21.64 -0.41
C LYS A 214 2.28 21.08 -1.79
N LYS A 215 3.34 21.59 -2.43
CA LYS A 215 3.81 21.13 -3.75
C LYS A 215 4.94 20.14 -3.57
N THR A 216 4.85 18.99 -4.23
CA THR A 216 5.85 17.90 -4.16
C THR A 216 7.26 18.38 -4.48
N GLU A 217 7.44 19.10 -5.58
CA GLU A 217 8.77 19.55 -6.01
C GLU A 217 9.38 20.59 -5.06
N ASP A 218 8.54 21.42 -4.45
CA ASP A 218 8.98 22.38 -3.45
C ASP A 218 9.34 21.68 -2.13
N LEU A 219 8.58 20.67 -1.71
CA LEU A 219 8.91 19.84 -0.55
C LEU A 219 10.27 19.14 -0.73
N LYS A 220 10.55 18.58 -1.92
CA LYS A 220 11.86 17.99 -2.24
C LYS A 220 12.98 19.01 -2.03
N LYS A 221 12.85 20.21 -2.60
CA LYS A 221 13.84 21.31 -2.42
C LYS A 221 14.05 21.66 -0.96
N ILE A 222 12.97 21.75 -0.17
CA ILE A 222 13.04 22.10 1.26
C ILE A 222 13.80 21.02 2.04
N VAL A 223 13.47 19.74 1.83
CA VAL A 223 14.11 18.63 2.54
C VAL A 223 15.57 18.48 2.10
N MET A 224 15.87 18.65 0.81
CA MET A 224 17.25 18.69 0.32
C MET A 224 18.06 19.80 1.00
N TYR A 225 17.53 21.02 1.07
CA TYR A 225 18.18 22.12 1.80
C TYR A 225 18.33 21.82 3.30
N SER A 226 17.36 21.14 3.93
CA SER A 226 17.50 20.74 5.33
C SER A 226 18.65 19.76 5.58
N ASN A 227 19.10 19.04 4.56
CA ASN A 227 20.24 18.13 4.65
C ASN A 227 21.60 18.83 4.49
N THR A 228 21.63 20.12 4.12
CA THR A 228 22.86 20.89 3.98
C THR A 228 23.15 21.80 5.19
N ILE A 229 22.32 21.75 6.24
CA ILE A 229 22.36 22.68 7.40
C ILE A 229 22.27 21.98 8.75
#